data_AF-A0A285VIM5-F1
#
_entry.id   AF-A0A285VIM5-F1
#
_cell.length_a   1.000
_cell.length_b   1.000
_cell.length_c   1.000
_cell.angle_alpha   90.00
_cell.angle_beta   90.00
_cell.angle_gamma   90.00
#
_symmetry.space_group_name_H-M   'P 1'
#
loop_
_entity.id
_entity.type
_entity.pdbx_description
1 polymer ?
#
loop_
_entity_poly.entity_id
_entity_poly.type
_entity_poly.pdbx_seq_one_letter_code
_entity_poly.pdbx_strand_id
1 'polypeptide(L)'
;MSTPRDRNGSDDDDAGRGWQEPPHLGGDEPTRDEPAQDGPAQEDPNFADRRKQPRDSDPSVDPATWRPAGWDLPDAEPQRPAREPSAAESSAAEPSGIDPGWAPPQQDQVQQAPPQEAPVRRGLFGGRRQRDPEMERAFTYEGDVVGAQGWALQRGWTISDGTAPEDAALQELIASAPVRLTKDHRPGSVLRGRAGTLDLVAFDAVYTSGRHVVPEYAITAAPLLGAPPALRLSPARLWKHGVGGMVQIPSDDPDFDRRWTLLAVEDGPQVRRLVADPEVRRLLLGTDDGDEFWTTGGFLAAIRPDGHRPQLIEHHTRLLTALVAALAAGF
;
A
#
# COMPACT_ATOMS: atom_id res chain seq x y z
N MET A 1 26.57 -58.75 -8.08
CA MET A 1 26.57 -57.89 -6.87
C MET A 1 28.02 -57.54 -6.58
N SER A 2 28.45 -56.32 -6.93
CA SER A 2 29.66 -55.62 -6.44
C SER A 2 29.98 -54.44 -7.37
N THR A 3 29.66 -53.23 -6.94
CA THR A 3 30.20 -51.97 -7.48
C THR A 3 31.15 -51.37 -6.44
N PRO A 4 32.42 -51.09 -6.77
CA PRO A 4 33.36 -50.45 -5.85
C PRO A 4 33.10 -48.93 -5.76
N ARG A 5 33.20 -48.43 -4.54
CA ARG A 5 33.42 -47.02 -4.19
C ARG A 5 34.91 -46.71 -4.29
N ASP A 6 35.24 -45.56 -4.85
CA ASP A 6 36.36 -44.65 -4.47
C ASP A 6 35.98 -43.27 -5.05
N ARG A 7 35.66 -42.22 -4.29
CA ARG A 7 36.39 -41.34 -3.35
C ARG A 7 37.44 -40.41 -4.00
N ASN A 8 37.18 -39.11 -3.79
CA ASN A 8 38.08 -37.98 -3.53
C ASN A 8 38.26 -36.89 -4.62
N GLY A 9 37.98 -35.67 -4.17
CA GLY A 9 38.26 -34.39 -4.81
C GLY A 9 37.56 -33.25 -4.06
N SER A 10 37.74 -33.17 -2.74
CA SER A 10 37.32 -32.03 -1.91
C SER A 10 38.46 -31.71 -0.96
N ASP A 11 39.22 -30.67 -1.32
CA ASP A 11 39.99 -29.82 -0.42
C ASP A 11 39.97 -28.44 -1.08
N ASP A 12 39.26 -27.52 -0.44
CA ASP A 12 39.79 -26.18 -0.18
C ASP A 12 39.04 -25.62 1.04
N ASP A 13 39.82 -25.54 2.10
CA ASP A 13 39.53 -24.89 3.37
C ASP A 13 39.30 -23.39 3.17
N ASP A 14 38.20 -22.84 3.68
CA ASP A 14 38.33 -21.70 4.59
C ASP A 14 37.14 -21.60 5.55
N ALA A 15 37.48 -21.28 6.78
CA ALA A 15 36.76 -21.57 7.99
C ALA A 15 35.48 -20.74 8.15
N GLY A 16 34.42 -21.44 8.60
CA GLY A 16 33.23 -20.84 9.17
C GLY A 16 33.57 -19.90 10.33
N ARG A 17 33.64 -18.61 10.05
CA ARG A 17 33.56 -17.56 11.06
C ARG A 17 32.08 -17.25 11.29
N GLY A 18 31.45 -18.12 12.08
CA GLY A 18 30.17 -17.82 12.70
C GLY A 18 30.32 -16.55 13.55
N TRP A 19 29.33 -15.67 13.46
CA TRP A 19 29.20 -14.49 14.29
C TRP A 19 29.42 -14.88 15.77
N GLN A 20 30.45 -14.32 16.41
CA GLN A 20 30.73 -14.53 17.83
C GLN A 20 30.09 -13.39 18.63
N GLU A 21 29.22 -13.75 19.57
CA GLU A 21 28.57 -12.82 20.46
C GLU A 21 29.60 -12.16 21.41
N PRO A 22 29.54 -10.84 21.66
CA PRO A 22 30.47 -10.14 22.53
C PRO A 22 30.43 -10.64 23.98
N PRO A 23 31.58 -10.75 24.67
CA PRO A 23 31.74 -11.38 25.99
C PRO A 23 31.10 -10.63 27.18
N HIS A 24 30.28 -9.62 26.94
CA HIS A 24 29.51 -8.91 27.98
C HIS A 24 28.02 -9.30 28.00
N LEU A 25 27.58 -10.19 27.10
CA LEU A 25 26.21 -10.69 27.00
C LEU A 25 26.06 -12.17 27.40
N GLY A 26 27.16 -12.90 27.62
CA GLY A 26 27.16 -14.24 28.19
C GLY A 26 27.32 -14.19 29.71
N GLY A 27 26.21 -14.32 30.43
CA GLY A 27 26.24 -14.58 31.87
C GLY A 27 26.56 -16.05 32.12
N ASP A 28 27.82 -16.35 32.41
CA ASP A 28 28.23 -17.63 32.99
C ASP A 28 28.87 -17.41 34.38
N GLU A 29 28.55 -18.37 35.23
CA GLU A 29 28.78 -18.49 36.67
C GLU A 29 30.21 -18.17 37.16
N PRO A 30 30.37 -17.73 38.42
CA PRO A 30 31.61 -17.92 39.13
C PRO A 30 31.69 -19.30 39.79
N THR A 31 32.81 -19.95 39.51
CA THR A 31 33.39 -21.15 40.10
C THR A 31 33.35 -21.24 41.63
N ARG A 32 33.17 -22.48 42.11
CA ARG A 32 33.40 -23.01 43.47
C ARG A 32 34.67 -22.47 44.15
N ASP A 33 34.51 -21.89 45.35
CA ASP A 33 34.98 -22.45 46.63
C ASP A 33 34.56 -21.51 47.80
N GLU A 34 34.15 -22.10 48.93
CA GLU A 34 33.81 -21.53 50.25
C GLU A 34 32.31 -21.36 50.65
N PRO A 35 31.97 -21.53 51.95
CA PRO A 35 30.83 -22.32 52.40
C PRO A 35 29.56 -21.54 52.81
N ALA A 36 28.43 -22.25 52.70
CA ALA A 36 27.12 -22.09 53.34
C ALA A 36 26.79 -20.75 54.03
N GLN A 37 25.87 -19.99 53.42
CA GLN A 37 24.91 -19.17 54.16
C GLN A 37 23.48 -19.49 53.71
N ASP A 38 22.71 -20.02 54.66
CA ASP A 38 21.27 -20.27 54.58
C ASP A 38 20.50 -18.97 54.30
N GLY A 39 19.80 -18.94 53.17
CA GLY A 39 18.74 -17.98 52.87
C GLY A 39 17.79 -18.60 51.85
N PRO A 40 16.46 -18.55 52.04
CA PRO A 40 15.54 -19.22 51.13
C PRO A 40 15.57 -18.54 49.75
N ALA A 41 15.80 -19.34 48.72
CA ALA A 41 15.62 -18.94 47.33
C ALA A 41 14.18 -18.47 47.13
N GLN A 42 14.00 -17.20 46.77
CA GLN A 42 12.71 -16.68 46.31
C GLN A 42 12.46 -17.25 44.91
N GLU A 43 11.68 -18.31 44.84
CA GLU A 43 11.10 -18.82 43.60
C GLU A 43 10.13 -17.78 43.05
N ASP A 44 10.58 -16.94 42.13
CA ASP A 44 9.67 -16.13 41.32
C ASP A 44 8.79 -17.08 40.48
N PRO A 45 7.45 -17.00 40.58
CA PRO A 45 6.57 -17.96 39.92
C PRO A 45 6.66 -17.83 38.39
N ASN A 46 6.75 -18.98 37.73
CA ASN A 46 6.74 -19.15 36.28
C ASN A 46 5.53 -18.44 35.65
N PHE A 47 5.69 -17.90 34.44
CA PHE A 47 4.70 -17.16 33.64
C PHE A 47 3.32 -17.84 33.52
N ALA A 48 3.26 -19.16 33.65
CA ALA A 48 2.01 -19.92 33.64
C ALA A 48 1.13 -19.69 34.90
N ASP A 49 1.73 -19.37 36.05
CA ASP A 49 1.00 -19.18 37.31
C ASP A 49 0.47 -17.74 37.49
N ARG A 50 1.10 -16.74 36.83
CA ARG A 50 0.61 -15.34 36.83
C ARG A 50 -0.75 -15.16 36.13
N ARG A 51 -1.18 -16.12 35.30
CA ARG A 51 -2.46 -16.04 34.57
C ARG A 51 -3.67 -16.56 35.38
N LYS A 52 -3.46 -17.10 36.57
CA LYS A 52 -4.54 -17.68 37.41
C LYS A 52 -4.98 -16.80 38.59
N GLN A 53 -4.39 -15.63 38.78
CA GLN A 53 -4.88 -14.66 39.78
C GLN A 53 -5.85 -13.65 39.16
N PRO A 54 -7.10 -13.54 39.65
CA PRO A 54 -8.03 -12.49 39.26
C PRO A 54 -7.47 -11.13 39.64
N ARG A 55 -7.50 -10.19 38.70
CA ARG A 55 -6.99 -8.83 38.86
C ARG A 55 -8.10 -7.95 39.48
N ASP A 56 -8.46 -8.21 40.73
CA ASP A 56 -9.58 -7.53 41.42
C ASP A 56 -9.17 -6.21 42.09
N SER A 57 -8.21 -5.48 41.53
CA SER A 57 -7.85 -4.14 42.02
C SER A 57 -7.42 -3.21 40.89
N ASP A 58 -8.40 -2.81 40.08
CA ASP A 58 -8.30 -1.59 39.27
C ASP A 58 -9.50 -0.67 39.60
N PRO A 59 -9.33 0.38 40.42
CA PRO A 59 -10.39 1.32 40.77
C PRO A 59 -10.70 2.34 39.65
N SER A 60 -10.18 2.16 38.43
CA SER A 60 -10.39 3.09 37.31
C SER A 60 -11.65 2.84 36.47
N VAL A 61 -12.48 1.84 36.83
CA VAL A 61 -13.73 1.52 36.12
C VAL A 61 -14.97 1.95 36.90
N ASP A 62 -14.91 3.10 37.57
CA ASP A 62 -16.12 3.76 38.09
C ASP A 62 -16.66 4.75 37.06
N PRO A 63 -17.81 4.48 36.40
CA PRO A 63 -18.42 5.35 35.40
C PRO A 63 -18.86 6.72 35.95
N ALA A 64 -18.74 6.96 37.25
CA ALA A 64 -18.95 8.26 37.87
C ALA A 64 -17.78 9.25 37.72
N THR A 65 -16.56 8.77 37.39
CA THR A 65 -15.34 9.61 37.44
C THR A 65 -15.12 10.50 36.19
N TRP A 66 -15.82 10.22 35.09
CA TRP A 66 -15.65 10.94 33.82
C TRP A 66 -16.90 11.72 33.35
N ARG A 67 -17.91 11.89 34.22
CA ARG A 67 -19.11 12.68 33.91
C ARG A 67 -18.97 14.10 34.47
N PRO A 68 -18.83 15.15 33.63
CA PRO A 68 -18.87 16.53 34.09
C PRO A 68 -20.24 16.85 34.71
N ALA A 69 -20.28 17.72 35.73
CA ALA A 69 -21.54 18.16 36.34
C ALA A 69 -22.44 18.85 35.29
N GLY A 70 -23.69 18.39 35.15
CA GLY A 70 -24.68 18.96 34.22
C GLY A 70 -24.91 18.20 32.91
N TRP A 71 -24.43 16.95 32.80
CA TRP A 71 -24.60 16.09 31.62
C TRP A 71 -25.63 14.96 31.78
N ASP A 72 -26.59 15.15 32.68
CA ASP A 72 -27.74 14.26 32.78
C ASP A 72 -28.82 14.70 31.79
N LEU A 73 -28.99 13.92 30.72
CA LEU A 73 -30.16 14.03 29.85
C LEU A 73 -31.38 13.47 30.60
N PRO A 74 -32.54 14.15 30.57
CA PRO A 74 -33.76 13.57 31.11
C PRO A 74 -34.17 12.33 30.31
N ASP A 75 -34.76 11.36 30.99
CA ASP A 75 -35.30 10.16 30.35
C ASP A 75 -36.33 10.54 29.28
N ALA A 76 -36.08 10.11 28.04
CA ALA A 76 -37.00 10.35 26.93
C ALA A 76 -38.22 9.42 27.06
N GLU A 77 -39.33 9.94 27.58
CA GLU A 77 -40.61 9.25 27.53
C GLU A 77 -41.18 9.29 26.09
N PRO A 78 -41.44 8.13 25.44
CA PRO A 78 -42.10 8.12 24.14
C PRO A 78 -43.60 8.40 24.29
N GLN A 79 -44.03 9.64 24.07
CA GLN A 79 -45.44 9.99 23.87
C GLN A 79 -45.91 9.53 22.48
N ARG A 80 -46.63 8.42 22.41
CA ARG A 80 -47.39 8.01 21.23
C ARG A 80 -48.88 8.32 21.45
N PRO A 81 -49.53 9.22 20.68
CA PRO A 81 -50.97 9.36 20.76
C PRO A 81 -51.67 8.12 20.19
N ALA A 82 -52.65 7.62 20.94
CA ALA A 82 -53.53 6.54 20.55
C ALA A 82 -54.40 6.98 19.35
N ARG A 83 -54.43 6.16 18.30
CA ARG A 83 -55.35 6.31 17.17
C ARG A 83 -56.45 5.27 17.33
N GLU A 84 -57.66 5.73 17.63
CA GLU A 84 -58.87 4.90 17.68
C GLU A 84 -59.25 4.39 16.27
N PRO A 85 -59.87 3.21 16.16
CA PRO A 85 -60.32 2.65 14.90
C PRO A 85 -61.72 3.19 14.54
N SER A 86 -61.89 3.71 13.31
CA SER A 86 -63.21 3.92 12.73
C SER A 86 -63.45 2.88 11.65
N ALA A 87 -64.61 2.23 11.77
CA ALA A 87 -65.07 1.12 10.97
C ALA A 87 -65.60 1.55 9.61
N ALA A 88 -65.32 0.68 8.62
CA ALA A 88 -66.18 0.21 7.53
C ALA A 88 -67.18 1.15 6.84
N GLU A 89 -67.07 1.25 5.51
CA GLU A 89 -68.04 0.76 4.50
C GLU A 89 -67.59 1.32 3.13
N SER A 90 -67.15 0.53 2.14
CA SER A 90 -67.86 -0.44 1.30
C SER A 90 -67.80 0.07 -0.15
N SER A 91 -67.01 -0.58 -1.01
CA SER A 91 -67.25 -0.65 -2.45
C SER A 91 -66.43 -1.79 -3.05
N ALA A 92 -67.15 -2.72 -3.66
CA ALA A 92 -66.67 -3.97 -4.22
C ALA A 92 -66.09 -3.83 -5.63
N ALA A 93 -65.21 -4.79 -5.97
CA ALA A 93 -65.06 -5.52 -7.24
C ALA A 93 -63.59 -5.62 -7.70
N GLU A 94 -63.05 -6.82 -7.58
CA GLU A 94 -61.75 -7.28 -8.10
C GLU A 94 -61.73 -7.33 -9.64
N PRO A 95 -60.53 -7.37 -10.27
CA PRO A 95 -59.97 -8.70 -10.56
C PRO A 95 -58.50 -8.87 -10.16
N SER A 96 -58.27 -9.98 -9.46
CA SER A 96 -57.12 -10.88 -9.45
C SER A 96 -55.79 -10.46 -10.11
N GLY A 97 -54.75 -10.44 -9.27
CA GLY A 97 -53.52 -11.19 -9.54
C GLY A 97 -52.29 -10.37 -9.89
N ILE A 98 -51.49 -10.01 -8.87
CA ILE A 98 -50.02 -10.12 -8.80
C ILE A 98 -49.62 -9.60 -7.41
N ASP A 99 -48.86 -10.41 -6.68
CA ASP A 99 -48.24 -10.11 -5.40
C ASP A 99 -46.91 -9.38 -5.63
N PRO A 100 -46.68 -8.18 -5.04
CA PRO A 100 -45.34 -7.69 -4.80
C PRO A 100 -45.12 -7.45 -3.31
N GLY A 101 -44.89 -8.52 -2.55
CA GLY A 101 -44.17 -8.48 -1.30
C GLY A 101 -42.70 -8.06 -1.50
N TRP A 102 -42.43 -6.76 -1.65
CA TRP A 102 -41.18 -6.11 -1.20
C TRP A 102 -41.31 -4.59 -1.28
N ALA A 103 -41.53 -3.92 -0.14
CA ALA A 103 -41.44 -2.47 -0.03
C ALA A 103 -40.00 -2.06 0.35
N PRO A 104 -39.37 -1.09 -0.34
CA PRO A 104 -38.04 -0.60 0.01
C PRO A 104 -38.08 0.24 1.30
N PRO A 105 -37.02 0.24 2.14
CA PRO A 105 -36.96 1.13 3.29
C PRO A 105 -36.89 2.59 2.83
N GLN A 106 -37.85 3.38 3.31
CA GLN A 106 -37.86 4.84 3.24
C GLN A 106 -36.62 5.37 3.97
N GLN A 107 -35.71 5.99 3.23
CA GLN A 107 -34.64 6.80 3.81
C GLN A 107 -35.23 8.13 4.23
N ASP A 108 -35.31 8.35 5.53
CA ASP A 108 -35.56 9.65 6.12
C ASP A 108 -34.50 10.65 5.66
N GLN A 109 -35.01 11.80 5.20
CA GLN A 109 -34.25 12.97 4.83
C GLN A 109 -33.49 13.50 6.05
N VAL A 110 -32.16 13.40 6.02
CA VAL A 110 -31.32 14.19 6.93
C VAL A 110 -30.89 15.45 6.20
N GLN A 111 -31.42 16.57 6.68
CA GLN A 111 -31.10 17.93 6.30
C GLN A 111 -29.58 18.17 6.27
N GLN A 112 -29.07 18.66 5.13
CA GLN A 112 -27.74 19.24 5.03
C GLN A 112 -27.71 20.58 5.79
N ALA A 113 -26.94 20.64 6.87
CA ALA A 113 -26.52 21.89 7.49
C ALA A 113 -25.37 22.52 6.67
N PRO A 114 -25.34 23.85 6.48
CA PRO A 114 -24.26 24.52 5.74
C PRO A 114 -22.93 24.44 6.52
N PRO A 115 -21.78 24.28 5.84
CA PRO A 115 -20.49 24.22 6.52
C PRO A 115 -20.14 25.57 7.14
N GLN A 116 -19.93 25.56 8.46
CA GLN A 116 -19.43 26.70 9.22
C GLN A 116 -17.96 26.94 8.88
N GLU A 117 -17.65 28.14 8.38
CA GLU A 117 -16.29 28.64 8.23
C GLU A 117 -15.59 28.73 9.59
N ALA A 118 -14.54 27.93 9.78
CA ALA A 118 -13.63 28.09 10.91
C ALA A 118 -12.58 29.18 10.61
N PRO A 119 -12.22 30.03 11.60
CA PRO A 119 -11.42 31.22 11.36
C PRO A 119 -9.95 30.91 11.05
N VAL A 120 -9.45 31.57 10.00
CA VAL A 120 -8.08 31.54 9.51
C VAL A 120 -7.11 32.06 10.58
N ARG A 121 -6.38 31.17 11.25
CA ARG A 121 -5.18 31.55 12.02
C ARG A 121 -4.02 31.76 11.05
N ARG A 122 -3.75 33.04 10.79
CA ARG A 122 -2.66 33.60 9.98
C ARG A 122 -1.30 33.28 10.63
N GLY A 123 -0.60 32.26 10.13
CA GLY A 123 0.82 32.03 10.39
C GLY A 123 1.68 32.68 9.31
N LEU A 124 2.60 33.56 9.70
CA LEU A 124 3.76 33.94 8.90
C LEU A 124 4.60 32.67 8.65
N PHE A 125 5.28 32.59 7.50
CA PHE A 125 6.16 31.52 6.98
C PHE A 125 5.50 30.51 6.00
N GLY A 126 5.94 30.59 4.74
CA GLY A 126 5.83 29.50 3.75
C GLY A 126 4.86 29.78 2.60
N GLY A 127 5.37 30.32 1.49
CA GLY A 127 4.63 30.40 0.24
C GLY A 127 4.21 29.01 -0.23
N ARG A 128 2.90 28.71 -0.15
CA ARG A 128 2.32 27.54 -0.79
C ARG A 128 2.46 27.72 -2.30
N ARG A 129 3.40 26.99 -2.92
CA ARG A 129 3.33 26.69 -4.35
C ARG A 129 1.95 26.09 -4.60
N GLN A 130 1.22 26.65 -5.55
CA GLN A 130 -0.10 26.23 -5.97
C GLN A 130 0.02 24.78 -6.48
N ARG A 131 -0.30 23.80 -5.61
CA ARG A 131 -0.34 22.39 -5.96
C ARG A 131 -1.56 22.16 -6.83
N ASP A 132 -1.39 21.30 -7.84
CA ASP A 132 -2.48 20.89 -8.71
C ASP A 132 -3.52 20.08 -7.90
N PRO A 133 -4.78 20.54 -7.81
CA PRO A 133 -5.82 19.87 -7.02
C PRO A 133 -6.20 18.48 -7.56
N GLU A 134 -5.90 18.16 -8.83
CA GLU A 134 -6.09 16.82 -9.38
C GLU A 134 -5.07 15.84 -8.83
N MET A 135 -3.82 16.30 -8.63
CA MET A 135 -2.78 15.50 -7.98
C MET A 135 -3.17 15.22 -6.53
N GLU A 136 -3.65 16.23 -5.79
CA GLU A 136 -4.00 16.07 -4.37
C GLU A 136 -5.12 15.06 -4.10
N ARG A 137 -6.12 14.96 -4.99
CA ARG A 137 -7.20 13.95 -4.90
C ARG A 137 -6.70 12.53 -5.14
N ALA A 138 -5.61 12.37 -5.89
CA ALA A 138 -4.96 11.09 -6.07
C ALA A 138 -4.20 10.62 -4.82
N PHE A 139 -4.28 11.28 -3.65
CA PHE A 139 -3.45 10.97 -2.48
C PHE A 139 -4.23 10.70 -1.17
N THR A 140 -5.54 10.50 -1.22
CA THR A 140 -6.33 9.98 -0.07
C THR A 140 -6.48 8.46 -0.19
N TYR A 141 -6.19 7.72 0.90
CA TYR A 141 -6.29 6.26 0.92
C TYR A 141 -7.74 5.80 0.86
N GLU A 142 -8.20 5.51 -0.34
CA GLU A 142 -9.45 4.82 -0.67
C GLU A 142 -9.14 3.94 -1.89
N GLY A 143 -8.85 2.66 -1.68
CA GLY A 143 -8.71 1.71 -2.77
C GLY A 143 -10.08 1.48 -3.43
N ASP A 144 -10.29 2.06 -4.61
CA ASP A 144 -11.56 1.99 -5.35
C ASP A 144 -11.44 1.10 -6.58
N VAL A 145 -11.37 -0.21 -6.33
CA VAL A 145 -11.25 -1.22 -7.40
C VAL A 145 -12.47 -1.17 -8.34
N VAL A 146 -13.66 -0.93 -7.79
CA VAL A 146 -14.90 -0.85 -8.59
C VAL A 146 -14.89 0.40 -9.48
N GLY A 147 -14.43 1.54 -8.96
CA GLY A 147 -14.25 2.76 -9.74
C GLY A 147 -13.17 2.64 -10.80
N ALA A 148 -12.06 1.96 -10.52
CA ALA A 148 -11.00 1.74 -11.50
C ALA A 148 -11.48 0.86 -12.68
N GLN A 149 -12.20 -0.22 -12.41
CA GLN A 149 -12.78 -1.08 -13.45
C GLN A 149 -13.86 -0.34 -14.26
N GLY A 150 -14.74 0.40 -13.60
CA GLY A 150 -15.75 1.22 -14.30
C GLY A 150 -15.12 2.29 -15.19
N TRP A 151 -14.08 2.97 -14.70
CA TRP A 151 -13.28 3.94 -15.46
C TRP A 151 -12.61 3.31 -16.69
N ALA A 152 -12.09 2.09 -16.54
CA ALA A 152 -11.44 1.35 -17.63
C ALA A 152 -12.43 1.01 -18.74
N LEU A 153 -13.60 0.46 -18.39
CA LEU A 153 -14.66 0.14 -19.36
C LEU A 153 -15.12 1.38 -20.13
N GLN A 154 -15.27 2.53 -19.46
CA GLN A 154 -15.65 3.80 -20.11
C GLN A 154 -14.62 4.27 -21.14
N ARG A 155 -13.34 3.90 -20.97
CA ARG A 155 -12.23 4.21 -21.88
C ARG A 155 -11.97 3.11 -22.91
N GLY A 156 -12.80 2.07 -22.94
CA GLY A 156 -12.61 0.92 -23.84
C GLY A 156 -11.39 0.07 -23.50
N TRP A 157 -10.92 0.11 -22.25
CA TRP A 157 -9.87 -0.76 -21.75
C TRP A 157 -10.45 -2.14 -21.43
N THR A 158 -9.63 -3.18 -21.59
CA THR A 158 -9.99 -4.56 -21.25
C THR A 158 -9.63 -4.85 -19.80
N ILE A 159 -10.37 -5.79 -19.19
CA ILE A 159 -10.23 -6.17 -17.79
C ILE A 159 -9.96 -7.67 -17.70
N SER A 160 -9.02 -8.06 -16.84
CA SER A 160 -8.74 -9.44 -16.45
C SER A 160 -8.61 -9.53 -14.93
N ASP A 161 -8.84 -10.71 -14.36
CA ASP A 161 -8.61 -10.97 -12.93
C ASP A 161 -7.14 -11.24 -12.58
N GLY A 162 -6.25 -11.25 -13.58
CA GLY A 162 -4.83 -11.51 -13.42
C GLY A 162 -4.43 -12.99 -13.59
N THR A 163 -5.38 -13.86 -13.94
CA THR A 163 -5.14 -15.30 -14.13
C THR A 163 -5.10 -15.74 -15.59
N ALA A 164 -5.35 -14.82 -16.54
CA ALA A 164 -5.33 -15.15 -17.96
C ALA A 164 -3.90 -15.45 -18.44
N PRO A 165 -3.71 -16.27 -19.50
CA PRO A 165 -2.36 -16.57 -20.01
C PRO A 165 -1.54 -15.34 -20.41
N GLU A 166 -2.20 -14.28 -20.89
CA GLU A 166 -1.61 -12.97 -21.20
C GLU A 166 -1.14 -12.17 -19.97
N ASP A 167 -1.60 -12.53 -18.77
CA ASP A 167 -1.17 -11.94 -17.49
C ASP A 167 0.11 -12.57 -16.95
N ALA A 168 0.59 -13.68 -17.52
CA ALA A 168 1.74 -14.41 -16.99
C ALA A 168 3.02 -13.54 -16.89
N ALA A 169 3.22 -12.61 -17.83
CA ALA A 169 4.34 -11.67 -17.81
C ALA A 169 4.27 -10.66 -16.65
N LEU A 170 3.08 -10.40 -16.08
CA LEU A 170 2.93 -9.47 -14.95
C LEU A 170 3.53 -10.03 -13.65
N GLN A 171 3.69 -11.36 -13.54
CA GLN A 171 4.38 -11.96 -12.41
C GLN A 171 5.87 -11.58 -12.37
N GLU A 172 6.51 -11.39 -13.53
CA GLU A 172 7.90 -10.92 -13.60
C GLU A 172 8.04 -9.47 -13.08
N LEU A 173 7.06 -8.62 -13.41
CA LEU A 173 6.96 -7.26 -12.87
C LEU A 173 6.84 -7.25 -11.35
N ILE A 174 6.00 -8.12 -10.77
CA ILE A 174 5.87 -8.30 -9.33
C ILE A 174 7.20 -8.80 -8.73
N ALA A 175 7.80 -9.84 -9.32
CA ALA A 175 9.01 -10.45 -8.78
C ALA A 175 10.23 -9.51 -8.78
N SER A 176 10.26 -8.56 -9.72
CA SER A 176 11.33 -7.57 -9.87
C SER A 176 11.01 -6.21 -9.24
N ALA A 177 9.86 -6.08 -8.55
CA ALA A 177 9.43 -4.82 -7.96
C ALA A 177 10.49 -4.27 -6.98
N PRO A 178 10.67 -2.94 -6.92
CA PRO A 178 11.66 -2.29 -6.05
C PRO A 178 11.33 -2.37 -4.55
N VAL A 179 10.15 -2.88 -4.21
CA VAL A 179 9.60 -3.08 -2.86
C VAL A 179 9.61 -4.56 -2.49
N ARG A 180 9.46 -4.87 -1.20
CA ARG A 180 9.49 -6.26 -0.71
C ARG A 180 8.13 -6.93 -0.87
N LEU A 181 7.84 -7.40 -2.08
CA LEU A 181 6.70 -8.29 -2.31
C LEU A 181 7.04 -9.72 -1.86
N THR A 182 6.09 -10.41 -1.26
CA THR A 182 6.23 -11.83 -0.92
C THR A 182 5.89 -12.71 -2.14
N LYS A 183 6.32 -13.98 -2.11
CA LYS A 183 6.00 -14.98 -3.15
C LYS A 183 4.51 -15.21 -3.37
N ASP A 184 3.67 -14.81 -2.42
CA ASP A 184 2.22 -15.01 -2.45
C ASP A 184 1.49 -13.86 -3.17
N HIS A 185 2.22 -12.80 -3.54
CA HIS A 185 1.69 -11.72 -4.35
C HIS A 185 1.46 -12.18 -5.79
N ARG A 186 0.31 -11.81 -6.32
CA ARG A 186 -0.09 -12.09 -7.69
C ARG A 186 -0.75 -10.87 -8.33
N PRO A 187 -0.81 -10.79 -9.66
CA PRO A 187 -1.57 -9.75 -10.34
C PRO A 187 -3.05 -9.91 -10.02
N GLY A 188 -3.73 -8.81 -9.79
CA GLY A 188 -5.18 -8.74 -9.64
C GLY A 188 -5.72 -7.46 -10.28
N SER A 189 -7.03 -7.46 -10.60
CA SER A 189 -7.72 -6.29 -11.15
C SER A 189 -6.99 -5.68 -12.37
N VAL A 190 -6.54 -6.52 -13.29
CA VAL A 190 -5.71 -6.08 -14.40
C VAL A 190 -6.55 -5.31 -15.42
N LEU A 191 -6.08 -4.12 -15.78
CA LEU A 191 -6.68 -3.20 -16.74
C LEU A 191 -5.68 -2.97 -17.87
N ARG A 192 -6.08 -3.16 -19.13
CA ARG A 192 -5.22 -2.92 -20.30
C ARG A 192 -5.90 -1.98 -21.28
N GLY A 193 -5.14 -1.04 -21.80
CA GLY A 193 -5.62 -0.23 -22.91
C GLY A 193 -4.64 0.84 -23.30
N ARG A 194 -5.10 1.77 -24.12
CA ARG A 194 -4.28 2.87 -24.62
C ARG A 194 -4.62 4.16 -23.88
N ALA A 195 -3.58 4.90 -23.48
CA ALA A 195 -3.69 6.28 -23.04
C ALA A 195 -2.73 7.16 -23.84
N GLY A 196 -3.30 8.08 -24.63
CA GLY A 196 -2.52 8.90 -25.56
C GLY A 196 -1.76 8.02 -26.55
N THR A 197 -0.43 8.10 -26.53
CA THR A 197 0.47 7.33 -27.40
C THR A 197 0.97 6.03 -26.77
N LEU A 198 0.67 5.77 -25.51
CA LEU A 198 1.15 4.59 -24.80
C LEU A 198 0.07 3.52 -24.69
N ASP A 199 0.45 2.29 -25.00
CA ASP A 199 -0.27 1.12 -24.49
C ASP A 199 0.16 0.91 -23.04
N LEU A 200 -0.79 0.62 -22.15
CA LEU A 200 -0.57 0.50 -20.72
C LEU A 200 -1.25 -0.75 -20.17
N VAL A 201 -0.65 -1.30 -19.12
CA VAL A 201 -1.27 -2.26 -18.21
C VAL A 201 -1.21 -1.71 -16.79
N ALA A 202 -2.35 -1.66 -16.11
CA ALA A 202 -2.46 -1.27 -14.70
C ALA A 202 -3.04 -2.45 -13.91
N PHE A 203 -2.42 -2.83 -12.81
CA PHE A 203 -2.88 -3.95 -11.99
C PHE A 203 -2.43 -3.81 -10.54
N ASP A 204 -3.15 -4.44 -9.64
CA ASP A 204 -2.75 -4.48 -8.24
C ASP A 204 -1.89 -5.71 -7.96
N ALA A 205 -0.80 -5.55 -7.21
CA ALA A 205 -0.13 -6.66 -6.56
C ALA A 205 -0.96 -7.03 -5.33
N VAL A 206 -1.71 -8.12 -5.45
CA VAL A 206 -2.64 -8.56 -4.41
C VAL A 206 -2.08 -9.72 -3.62
N TYR A 207 -2.27 -9.70 -2.31
CA TYR A 207 -2.03 -10.83 -1.43
C TYR A 207 -3.36 -11.46 -0.99
N THR A 208 -3.40 -12.79 -0.93
CA THR A 208 -4.56 -13.50 -0.36
C THR A 208 -4.38 -13.84 1.10
N SER A 209 -5.21 -13.23 1.95
CA SER A 209 -5.32 -13.58 3.36
C SER A 209 -6.66 -14.30 3.60
N GLY A 210 -6.62 -15.64 3.61
CA GLY A 210 -7.82 -16.47 3.73
C GLY A 210 -8.79 -16.28 2.56
N ARG A 211 -9.95 -15.67 2.81
CA ARG A 211 -10.97 -15.38 1.78
C ARG A 211 -10.85 -13.97 1.18
N HIS A 212 -9.94 -13.14 1.70
CA HIS A 212 -9.80 -11.75 1.28
C HIS A 212 -8.63 -11.59 0.33
N VAL A 213 -8.87 -10.80 -0.72
CA VAL A 213 -7.84 -10.30 -1.64
C VAL A 213 -7.55 -8.87 -1.21
N VAL A 214 -6.30 -8.60 -0.85
CA VAL A 214 -5.87 -7.26 -0.39
C VAL A 214 -4.93 -6.67 -1.44
N PRO A 215 -5.32 -5.59 -2.14
CA PRO A 215 -4.41 -4.85 -3.01
C PRO A 215 -3.44 -4.03 -2.15
N GLU A 216 -2.18 -4.43 -2.11
CA GLU A 216 -1.15 -3.75 -1.30
C GLU A 216 -0.39 -2.70 -2.13
N TYR A 217 -0.21 -2.97 -3.43
CA TYR A 217 0.47 -2.05 -4.35
C TYR A 217 -0.23 -1.94 -5.68
N ALA A 218 -0.24 -0.73 -6.23
CA ALA A 218 -0.72 -0.42 -7.56
C ALA A 218 0.48 -0.33 -8.49
N ILE A 219 0.50 -1.17 -9.53
CA ILE A 219 1.53 -1.18 -10.57
C ILE A 219 0.93 -0.76 -11.91
N THR A 220 1.47 0.29 -12.52
CA THR A 220 1.16 0.65 -13.91
C THR A 220 2.43 0.52 -14.75
N ALA A 221 2.35 -0.17 -15.88
CA ALA A 221 3.49 -0.44 -16.74
C ALA A 221 3.19 -0.10 -18.21
N ALA A 222 4.20 0.47 -18.87
CA ALA A 222 4.21 0.73 -20.30
C ALA A 222 5.22 -0.23 -20.97
N PRO A 223 4.83 -0.99 -22.01
CA PRO A 223 5.77 -1.77 -22.79
C PRO A 223 6.68 -0.82 -23.56
N LEU A 224 7.97 -1.12 -23.56
CA LEU A 224 9.00 -0.39 -24.27
C LEU A 224 9.40 -1.13 -25.55
N LEU A 225 9.74 -0.38 -26.58
CA LEU A 225 10.33 -0.93 -27.79
C LEU A 225 11.85 -1.10 -27.58
N GLY A 226 12.39 -2.26 -27.96
CA GLY A 226 13.82 -2.56 -27.85
C GLY A 226 14.22 -3.08 -26.47
N ALA A 227 15.52 -2.96 -26.14
CA ALA A 227 16.08 -3.37 -24.86
C ALA A 227 16.26 -2.13 -23.97
N PRO A 228 15.38 -1.87 -23.00
CA PRO A 228 15.51 -0.71 -22.14
C PRO A 228 16.70 -0.85 -21.19
N PRO A 229 17.34 0.26 -20.81
CA PRO A 229 18.42 0.23 -19.82
C PRO A 229 17.86 -0.22 -18.48
N ALA A 230 18.52 -1.16 -17.82
CA ALA A 230 18.14 -1.61 -16.49
C ALA A 230 18.33 -0.48 -15.47
N LEU A 231 17.22 0.13 -15.07
CA LEU A 231 17.20 1.29 -14.18
C LEU A 231 16.15 1.17 -13.06
N ARG A 232 16.35 1.99 -12.04
CA ARG A 232 15.41 2.27 -10.96
C ARG A 232 15.47 3.77 -10.64
N LEU A 233 14.32 4.43 -10.67
CA LEU A 233 14.16 5.82 -10.27
C LEU A 233 13.29 5.87 -9.02
N SER A 234 13.89 6.26 -7.91
CA SER A 234 13.24 6.20 -6.60
C SER A 234 13.38 7.52 -5.85
N PRO A 235 12.41 7.88 -5.01
CA PRO A 235 12.55 8.96 -4.05
C PRO A 235 13.81 8.77 -3.18
N ALA A 236 14.58 9.83 -3.01
CA ALA A 236 15.83 9.83 -2.26
C ALA A 236 15.61 9.43 -0.78
N ARG A 237 14.44 9.72 -0.21
CA ARG A 237 14.08 9.35 1.17
C ARG A 237 13.82 7.86 1.39
N LEU A 238 13.46 7.12 0.33
CA LEU A 238 13.09 5.72 0.48
C LEU A 238 14.34 4.86 0.66
N TRP A 239 14.20 3.81 1.46
CA TRP A 239 15.24 2.79 1.57
C TRP A 239 15.27 1.97 0.28
N LYS A 240 16.45 1.79 -0.30
CA LYS A 240 16.62 0.98 -1.52
C LYS A 240 17.17 -0.40 -1.16
N HIS A 241 16.44 -1.44 -1.53
CA HIS A 241 16.90 -2.83 -1.48
C HIS A 241 17.17 -3.34 -2.90
N GLY A 242 17.98 -4.39 -3.06
CA GLY A 242 18.16 -5.03 -4.37
C GLY A 242 18.85 -4.17 -5.43
N VAL A 243 19.63 -3.16 -5.02
CA VAL A 243 20.36 -2.25 -5.93
C VAL A 243 21.80 -2.70 -6.21
N GLY A 244 22.13 -3.96 -5.92
CA GLY A 244 23.47 -4.50 -6.15
C GLY A 244 23.83 -4.42 -7.64
N GLY A 245 25.01 -3.88 -7.94
CA GLY A 245 25.48 -3.70 -9.32
C GLY A 245 24.92 -2.47 -10.05
N MET A 246 24.08 -1.66 -9.39
CA MET A 246 23.62 -0.38 -9.93
C MET A 246 24.49 0.77 -9.43
N VAL A 247 24.73 1.73 -10.29
CA VAL A 247 25.40 3.00 -9.99
C VAL A 247 24.39 4.14 -10.01
N GLN A 248 24.61 5.14 -9.14
CA GLN A 248 23.81 6.36 -9.16
C GLN A 248 24.20 7.23 -10.35
N ILE A 249 23.19 7.67 -11.11
CA ILE A 249 23.35 8.60 -12.23
C ILE A 249 23.00 10.01 -11.69
N PRO A 250 23.99 10.90 -11.51
CA PRO A 250 23.73 12.24 -11.00
C PRO A 250 23.00 13.09 -12.04
N SER A 251 22.18 14.03 -11.57
CA SER A 251 21.59 15.07 -12.40
C SER A 251 22.42 16.37 -12.36
N ASP A 252 22.13 17.30 -13.26
CA ASP A 252 22.64 18.68 -13.17
C ASP A 252 21.75 19.58 -12.29
N ASP A 253 20.73 19.02 -11.63
CA ASP A 253 19.75 19.73 -10.81
C ASP A 253 19.80 19.27 -9.34
N PRO A 254 20.39 20.06 -8.44
CA PRO A 254 20.50 19.69 -7.03
C PRO A 254 19.14 19.62 -6.32
N ASP A 255 18.07 20.24 -6.83
CA ASP A 255 16.72 20.09 -6.26
C ASP A 255 16.17 18.70 -6.59
N PHE A 256 16.46 18.23 -7.79
CA PHE A 256 16.11 16.88 -8.24
C PHE A 256 16.86 15.82 -7.44
N ASP A 257 18.19 15.90 -7.36
CA ASP A 257 19.01 14.91 -6.65
C ASP A 257 18.74 14.85 -5.14
N ARG A 258 18.19 15.92 -4.55
CA ARG A 258 17.71 15.92 -3.16
C ARG A 258 16.44 15.10 -2.95
N ARG A 259 15.59 14.99 -3.97
CA ARG A 259 14.27 14.32 -3.86
C ARG A 259 14.22 12.98 -4.55
N TRP A 260 15.02 12.78 -5.59
CA TRP A 260 15.02 11.61 -6.45
C TRP A 260 16.42 11.06 -6.63
N THR A 261 16.51 9.76 -6.85
CA THR A 261 17.76 9.05 -7.11
C THR A 261 17.53 8.13 -8.30
N LEU A 262 18.26 8.37 -9.40
CA LEU A 262 18.31 7.45 -10.53
C LEU A 262 19.48 6.47 -10.33
N LEU A 263 19.17 5.19 -10.37
CA LEU A 263 20.10 4.08 -10.33
C LEU A 263 20.03 3.32 -11.66
N ALA A 264 21.17 2.92 -12.22
CA ALA A 264 21.22 2.11 -13.43
C ALA A 264 22.39 1.13 -13.39
N VAL A 265 22.29 0.01 -14.10
CA VAL A 265 23.41 -0.94 -14.23
C VAL A 265 24.58 -0.32 -15.02
N GLU A 266 24.26 0.52 -16.01
CA GLU A 266 25.26 1.20 -16.83
C GLU A 266 24.96 2.71 -16.90
N ASP A 267 26.01 3.52 -16.79
CA ASP A 267 25.95 4.96 -17.03
C ASP A 267 26.01 5.26 -18.54
N GLY A 268 24.86 5.08 -19.18
CA GLY A 268 24.69 5.27 -20.62
C GLY A 268 24.03 6.61 -21.00
N PRO A 269 24.07 6.99 -22.29
CA PRO A 269 23.47 8.22 -22.79
C PRO A 269 21.95 8.28 -22.55
N GLN A 270 21.26 7.14 -22.57
CA GLN A 270 19.80 7.07 -22.33
C GLN A 270 19.43 7.48 -20.91
N VAL A 271 20.12 6.94 -19.89
CA VAL A 271 19.86 7.27 -18.48
C VAL A 271 20.32 8.67 -18.10
N ARG A 272 21.43 9.16 -18.69
CA ARG A 272 21.84 10.57 -18.56
C ARG A 272 20.81 11.52 -19.17
N ARG A 273 20.25 11.18 -20.33
CA ARG A 273 19.17 11.98 -20.95
C ARG A 273 17.91 11.97 -20.11
N LEU A 274 17.53 10.82 -19.55
CA LEU A 274 16.38 10.70 -18.67
C LEU A 274 16.47 11.67 -17.48
N VAL A 275 17.61 11.73 -16.80
CA VAL A 275 17.80 12.62 -15.65
C VAL A 275 18.01 14.09 -16.06
N ALA A 276 18.50 14.31 -17.28
CA ALA A 276 18.66 15.64 -17.86
C ALA A 276 17.33 16.24 -18.40
N ASP A 277 16.29 15.43 -18.60
CA ASP A 277 15.05 15.84 -19.23
C ASP A 277 14.26 16.83 -18.35
N PRO A 278 13.96 18.05 -18.85
CA PRO A 278 13.31 19.08 -18.05
C PRO A 278 11.85 18.75 -17.71
N GLU A 279 11.15 18.01 -18.56
CA GLU A 279 9.75 17.65 -18.34
C GLU A 279 9.64 16.55 -17.28
N VAL A 280 10.52 15.54 -17.34
CA VAL A 280 10.66 14.51 -16.31
C VAL A 280 10.96 15.15 -14.95
N ARG A 281 11.94 16.05 -14.87
CA ARG A 281 12.26 16.76 -13.62
C ARG A 281 11.08 17.58 -13.11
N ARG A 282 10.43 18.35 -13.99
CA ARG A 282 9.27 19.19 -13.62
C ARG A 282 8.13 18.36 -13.04
N LEU A 283 7.81 17.23 -13.67
CA LEU A 283 6.74 16.34 -13.22
C LEU A 283 7.08 15.67 -11.90
N LEU A 284 8.27 15.09 -11.76
CA LEU A 284 8.70 14.38 -10.55
C LEU A 284 8.85 15.32 -9.35
N LEU A 285 9.37 16.53 -9.55
CA LEU A 285 9.39 17.57 -8.51
C LEU A 285 7.98 18.07 -8.15
N GLY A 286 6.98 17.83 -8.98
CA GLY A 286 5.58 18.13 -8.74
C GLY A 286 4.82 17.06 -7.93
N THR A 287 5.39 15.86 -7.76
CA THR A 287 4.73 14.76 -7.05
C THR A 287 5.02 14.79 -5.54
N ASP A 288 4.40 13.88 -4.80
CA ASP A 288 4.62 13.65 -3.37
C ASP A 288 5.75 12.65 -3.07
N ASP A 289 6.47 12.20 -4.11
CA ASP A 289 7.45 11.11 -4.10
C ASP A 289 6.92 9.79 -3.50
N GLY A 290 5.64 9.48 -3.71
CA GLY A 290 5.05 8.18 -3.34
C GLY A 290 5.33 7.05 -4.34
N ASP A 291 5.85 7.38 -5.52
CA ASP A 291 6.00 6.44 -6.62
C ASP A 291 7.47 6.03 -6.81
N GLU A 292 7.70 4.75 -7.12
CA GLU A 292 9.00 4.26 -7.60
C GLU A 292 8.85 3.75 -9.04
N PHE A 293 9.89 3.93 -9.86
CA PHE A 293 9.90 3.46 -11.24
C PHE A 293 11.05 2.50 -11.48
N TRP A 294 10.85 1.49 -12.32
CA TRP A 294 11.90 0.56 -12.70
C TRP A 294 11.60 -0.08 -14.05
N THR A 295 12.65 -0.62 -14.67
CA THR A 295 12.54 -1.36 -15.93
C THR A 295 12.77 -2.84 -15.71
N THR A 296 11.94 -3.68 -16.33
CA THR A 296 12.04 -5.14 -16.26
C THR A 296 11.20 -5.76 -17.37
N GLY A 297 11.58 -6.93 -17.90
CA GLY A 297 10.76 -7.66 -18.89
C GLY A 297 10.32 -6.85 -20.12
N GLY A 298 11.06 -5.82 -20.53
CA GLY A 298 10.67 -4.92 -21.61
C GLY A 298 9.62 -3.85 -21.24
N PHE A 299 9.33 -3.66 -19.95
CA PHE A 299 8.45 -2.62 -19.43
C PHE A 299 9.22 -1.51 -18.73
N LEU A 300 8.65 -0.32 -18.71
CA LEU A 300 8.86 0.67 -17.66
C LEU A 300 7.62 0.67 -16.77
N ALA A 301 7.80 0.45 -15.47
CA ALA A 301 6.73 0.37 -14.50
C ALA A 301 6.84 1.47 -13.45
N ALA A 302 5.69 1.87 -12.92
CA ALA A 302 5.51 2.70 -11.74
C ALA A 302 4.79 1.87 -10.67
N ILE A 303 5.22 1.97 -9.41
CA ILE A 303 4.60 1.31 -8.25
C ILE A 303 4.33 2.31 -7.15
N ARG A 304 3.20 2.13 -6.50
CA ARG A 304 2.79 2.88 -5.32
C ARG A 304 2.19 1.95 -4.26
N PRO A 305 2.48 2.12 -2.96
CA PRO A 305 1.86 1.35 -1.87
C PRO A 305 0.42 1.82 -1.62
N ASP A 306 -0.46 1.53 -2.57
CA ASP A 306 -1.87 1.90 -2.60
C ASP A 306 -2.63 0.92 -3.50
N GLY A 307 -3.96 0.98 -3.53
CA GLY A 307 -4.77 0.29 -4.54
C GLY A 307 -5.03 1.18 -5.75
N HIS A 308 -5.24 0.60 -6.94
CA HIS A 308 -5.62 1.40 -8.10
C HIS A 308 -6.95 2.13 -7.89
N ARG A 309 -6.91 3.41 -8.24
CA ARG A 309 -8.06 4.29 -8.47
C ARG A 309 -7.84 5.05 -9.78
N PRO A 310 -8.91 5.54 -10.44
CA PRO A 310 -8.82 6.32 -11.68
C PRO A 310 -7.72 7.38 -11.70
N GLN A 311 -7.62 8.16 -10.61
CA GLN A 311 -6.69 9.28 -10.50
C GLN A 311 -5.23 8.81 -10.45
N LEU A 312 -4.98 7.65 -9.83
CA LEU A 312 -3.63 7.07 -9.79
C LEU A 312 -3.21 6.56 -11.16
N ILE A 313 -4.12 5.94 -11.91
CA ILE A 313 -3.85 5.49 -13.29
C ILE A 313 -3.53 6.70 -14.18
N GLU A 314 -4.30 7.78 -14.07
CA GLU A 314 -4.06 9.01 -14.84
C GLU A 314 -2.73 9.68 -14.45
N HIS A 315 -2.40 9.69 -13.17
CA HIS A 315 -1.11 10.18 -12.65
C HIS A 315 0.07 9.36 -13.20
N HIS A 316 0.03 8.03 -13.06
CA HIS A 316 1.05 7.14 -13.63
C HIS A 316 1.14 7.26 -15.14
N THR A 317 0.02 7.40 -15.85
CA THR A 317 0.00 7.63 -17.29
C THR A 317 0.81 8.87 -17.68
N ARG A 318 0.61 9.98 -16.96
CA ARG A 318 1.33 11.23 -17.21
C ARG A 318 2.83 11.07 -17.01
N LEU A 319 3.23 10.43 -15.91
CA LEU A 319 4.64 10.18 -15.57
C LEU A 319 5.31 9.23 -16.56
N LEU A 320 4.68 8.08 -16.83
CA LEU A 320 5.19 7.09 -17.77
C LEU A 320 5.29 7.67 -19.17
N THR A 321 4.34 8.50 -19.62
CA THR A 321 4.45 9.19 -20.92
C THR A 321 5.73 10.01 -21.03
N ALA A 322 6.06 10.81 -20.02
CA ALA A 322 7.27 11.62 -20.01
C ALA A 322 8.55 10.75 -19.92
N LEU A 323 8.56 9.75 -19.04
CA LEU A 323 9.71 8.87 -18.84
C LEU A 323 10.00 8.03 -20.10
N VAL A 324 8.96 7.45 -20.72
CA VAL A 324 9.10 6.69 -21.98
C VAL A 324 9.60 7.59 -23.10
N ALA A 325 9.08 8.82 -23.23
CA ALA A 325 9.54 9.77 -24.24
C ALA A 325 11.03 10.13 -24.06
N ALA A 326 11.45 10.39 -22.82
CA ALA A 326 12.85 10.71 -22.51
C ALA A 326 13.81 9.54 -22.79
N LEU A 327 13.39 8.30 -22.50
CA LEU A 327 14.15 7.09 -22.84
C LEU A 327 14.21 6.84 -24.35
N ALA A 328 13.09 6.99 -25.06
CA ALA A 328 12.99 6.75 -26.50
C ALA A 328 13.76 7.77 -27.33
N ALA A 329 13.85 9.03 -26.85
CA ALA A 329 14.70 10.03 -27.48
C ALA A 329 16.19 9.65 -27.43
N GLY A 330 16.58 8.70 -26.59
CA GLY A 330 17.94 8.19 -26.34
C GLY A 330 18.51 7.21 -27.36
N PHE A 331 17.74 6.77 -28.36
CA PHE A 331 18.18 5.89 -29.44
C PHE A 331 18.83 6.65 -30.61
#